data_AF-A0A7T8KM56-F1
#
_entry.id   AF-A0A7T8KM56-F1
#
_cell.length_a   1.000
_cell.length_b   1.000
_cell.length_c   1.000
_cell.angle_alpha   90.00
_cell.angle_beta   90.00
_cell.angle_gamma   90.00
#
_symmetry.space_group_name_H-M   'P 1'
#
loop_
_entity.id
_entity.type
_entity.pdbx_description
1 polymer ?
#
loop_
_entity_poly.entity_id
_entity_poly.type
_entity_poly.pdbx_seq_one_letter_code
_entity_poly.pdbx_strand_id
1 'polypeptide(L)' 'MEQEKRSAIIVSLARAGRTASEIIKATKLPRSTVFRVLKAFKEEGKTQRKTTSREVMPRGLQGSWLA' A
#
# COMPACT_ATOMS: atom_id res chain seq x y z
N MET A 1 18.41 -13.70 1.62
CA MET A 1 17.75 -13.64 2.94
C MET A 1 17.96 -12.32 3.70
N GLU A 2 19.09 -11.61 3.59
CA GLU A 2 19.28 -10.33 4.32
C GLU A 2 18.42 -9.15 3.82
N GLN A 3 18.15 -9.07 2.51
CA GLN A 3 17.38 -7.96 1.93
C GLN A 3 15.95 -7.91 2.46
N GLU A 4 15.32 -9.07 2.62
CA GLU A 4 13.91 -9.21 3.02
C GLU A 4 13.70 -8.77 4.48
N LYS A 5 14.67 -9.09 5.35
CA LYS A 5 14.69 -8.61 6.75
C LYS A 5 14.76 -7.09 6.84
N ARG A 6 15.55 -6.43 5.97
CA ARG A 6 15.72 -4.96 5.97
C ARG A 6 14.42 -4.25 5.56
N SER A 7 13.73 -4.77 4.55
CA SER A 7 12.44 -4.23 4.09
C SER A 7 11.35 -4.35 5.17
N ALA A 8 11.29 -5.50 5.86
CA ALA A 8 10.30 -5.74 6.92
C ALA A 8 10.45 -4.77 8.11
N ILE A 9 11.69 -4.40 8.48
CA ILE A 9 11.97 -3.44 9.54
C ILE A 9 11.50 -2.04 9.15
N ILE A 10 11.80 -1.60 7.91
CA ILE A 10 11.34 -0.30 7.39
C ILE A 10 9.81 -0.20 7.42
N VAL A 11 9.12 -1.25 6.95
CA VAL A 11 7.64 -1.28 6.93
C VAL A 11 7.04 -1.28 8.34
N SER A 12 7.63 -2.03 9.28
CA SER A 12 7.16 -2.05 10.68
C SER A 12 7.30 -0.67 11.33
N LEU A 13 8.42 0.01 11.13
CA LEU A 13 8.63 1.36 11.66
C LEU A 13 7.68 2.39 11.01
N ALA A 14 7.41 2.25 9.71
CA ALA A 14 6.45 3.09 9.00
C ALA A 14 5.02 2.91 9.53
N ARG A 15 4.60 1.67 9.83
CA ARG A 15 3.31 1.36 10.45
C ARG A 15 3.19 1.93 11.86
N ALA A 16 4.30 2.00 12.60
CA ALA A 16 4.36 2.65 13.91
C ALA A 16 4.30 4.19 13.86
N GLY A 17 4.15 4.79 12.66
CA GLY A 17 4.04 6.23 12.48
C GLY A 17 5.37 6.99 12.53
N ARG A 18 6.51 6.28 12.49
CA ARG A 18 7.83 6.93 12.47
C ARG A 18 8.08 7.63 11.15
N THR A 19 8.74 8.78 11.22
CA THR A 19 9.11 9.56 10.04
C THR A 19 10.27 8.90 9.28
N ALA A 20 10.38 9.18 7.98
CA ALA A 20 11.46 8.63 7.15
C ALA A 20 12.87 8.95 7.72
N SER A 21 13.05 10.15 8.32
CA SER A 21 14.31 10.54 8.97
C SER A 21 14.64 9.68 10.19
N GLU A 22 13.65 9.35 11.01
CA GLU A 22 13.85 8.47 12.17
C GLU A 22 14.20 7.04 11.74
N ILE A 23 13.54 6.54 10.69
CA ILE A 23 13.80 5.21 10.13
C ILE A 23 15.23 5.11 9.59
N ILE A 24 15.72 6.15 8.92
CA ILE A 24 17.10 6.22 8.43
C ILE A 24 18.09 6.17 9.59
N LYS A 25 17.83 6.94 10.66
CA LYS A 25 18.69 6.95 11.86
C LYS A 25 18.70 5.59 12.56
N ALA A 26 17.54 4.94 12.66
CA ALA A 26 17.39 3.65 13.34
C ALA A 26 18.02 2.49 12.56
N THR A 27 17.86 2.48 11.23
CA THR A 27 18.30 1.37 10.38
C THR A 27 19.69 1.56 9.78
N LYS A 28 20.25 2.78 9.83
CA LYS A 28 21.48 3.18 9.13
C LYS A 28 21.49 2.84 7.64
N LEU A 29 20.30 2.70 7.04
CA LEU A 29 20.14 2.37 5.63
C LEU A 29 20.23 3.63 4.76
N PRO A 30 20.61 3.49 3.48
CA PRO A 30 20.59 4.59 2.54
C PRO A 30 19.21 5.21 2.43
N ARG A 31 19.17 6.54 2.37
CA ARG A 31 17.92 7.30 2.19
C ARG A 31 17.14 6.84 0.95
N SER A 32 17.82 6.48 -0.12
CA SER A 32 17.23 5.95 -1.36
C SER A 32 16.47 4.65 -1.14
N THR A 33 17.02 3.71 -0.35
CA THR A 33 16.38 2.44 0.00
C THR A 33 15.12 2.66 0.84
N VAL A 34 15.21 3.50 1.87
CA VAL A 34 14.07 3.82 2.75
C VAL A 34 12.94 4.46 1.94
N PHE A 35 13.25 5.43 1.07
CA PHE A 35 12.24 6.07 0.22
C PHE A 35 11.59 5.11 -0.79
N ARG A 36 12.37 4.21 -1.41
CA ARG A 36 11.82 3.20 -2.33
C ARG A 36 10.81 2.29 -1.63
N VAL A 37 11.16 1.77 -0.46
CA VAL A 37 10.28 0.87 0.31
C VAL A 37 9.03 1.61 0.79
N LEU A 38 9.18 2.82 1.33
CA LEU A 38 8.03 3.64 1.75
C LEU A 38 7.11 4.00 0.59
N LYS A 39 7.66 4.29 -0.59
CA LYS A 39 6.88 4.60 -1.79
C LYS A 39 6.06 3.38 -2.22
N ALA A 40 6.68 2.20 -2.33
CA ALA A 40 5.99 0.96 -2.66
C ALA A 40 4.86 0.66 -1.65
N PHE A 41 5.14 0.80 -0.34
CA PHE A 41 4.15 0.61 0.72
C PHE A 41 2.97 1.60 0.62
N LYS A 42 3.23 2.86 0.24
CA LYS A 42 2.19 3.88 0.06
C LYS A 42 1.35 3.66 -1.20
N GLU A 43 1.93 3.11 -2.26
CA GLU A 43 1.20 2.74 -3.48
C GLU A 43 0.29 1.53 -3.24
N GLU A 44 0.77 0.53 -2.51
CA GLU A 44 -0.02 -0.65 -2.12
C GLU A 44 -1.26 -0.26 -1.28
N GLY A 45 -1.08 0.65 -0.31
CA GLY A 45 -2.19 1.20 0.47
C GLY A 45 -3.19 2.06 -0.32
N LYS A 46 -2.78 2.63 -1.46
CA LYS A 46 -3.69 3.37 -2.37
C LYS A 46 -4.46 2.44 -3.30
N THR A 47 -3.86 1.33 -3.71
CA THR A 47 -4.50 0.35 -4.60
C THR A 47 -5.70 -0.32 -3.94
N GLN A 48 -5.63 -0.62 -2.64
CA GLN A 48 -6.79 -1.18 -1.91
C GLN A 48 -7.97 -0.20 -1.75
N ARG A 49 -7.74 1.12 -1.80
CA ARG A 49 -8.83 2.11 -1.72
C ARG A 49 -9.56 2.34 -3.03
N LYS A 50 -9.07 1.82 -4.16
CA LYS A 50 -9.71 1.98 -5.47
C LYS A 50 -10.61 0.82 -5.89
N THR A 51 -10.66 -0.26 -5.13
CA THR A 51 -11.37 -1.49 -5.49
C THR A 51 -12.70 -1.69 -4.74
N THR A 52 -13.35 -0.61 -4.28
CA THR A 52 -14.71 -0.69 -3.70
C THR A 52 -15.71 0.26 -4.36
N SER A 53 -15.46 0.70 -5.61
CA SER A 53 -16.45 1.47 -6.38
C SER A 53 -16.53 1.05 -7.85
N ARG A 54 -16.44 -0.25 -8.10
CA ARG A 54 -16.94 -0.87 -9.33
C ARG A 54 -17.63 -2.19 -9.01
N GLU A 55 -18.56 -2.17 -8.06
CA GLU A 55 -19.76 -3.00 -8.22
C GLU A 55 -20.63 -2.29 -9.25
N VAL A 56 -20.22 -2.42 -10.52
CA VAL A 56 -21.06 -2.02 -11.65
C VAL A 56 -22.15 -3.07 -11.70
N MET A 57 -23.31 -2.71 -11.14
CA MET A 57 -24.57 -3.41 -11.35
C MET A 57 -24.66 -3.82 -12.84
N PRO A 58 -24.89 -5.10 -13.17
CA PRO A 58 -25.05 -5.51 -14.56
C PRO A 58 -26.28 -4.81 -15.13
N ARG A 59 -26.06 -3.87 -16.05
CA ARG A 59 -27.11 -3.21 -16.83
C ARG A 59 -27.67 -4.17 -17.88
N GLY A 60 -28.39 -5.20 -17.41
CA GLY A 60 -29.01 -6.23 -18.26
C GLY A 60 -30.30 -6.85 -17.70
N LEU A 61 -30.80 -6.40 -16.55
CA LEU A 61 -32.04 -6.92 -15.94
C LEU A 61 -33.03 -5.79 -15.62
N GLN A 62 -33.21 -4.86 -16.56
CA GLN A 62 -34.38 -3.97 -16.57
C GLN A 62 -35.25 -4.37 -17.76
N GLY A 63 -36.39 -5.00 -17.46
CA GLY A 63 -37.49 -5.19 -18.39
C GLY A 63 -37.57 -6.58 -18.99
N SER A 64 -38.23 -7.52 -18.31
CA SER A 64 -39.19 -8.44 -18.95
C SER A 64 -39.86 -9.34 -17.89
N TRP A 65 -40.74 -8.77 -17.07
CA TRP A 65 -41.82 -9.50 -16.38
C TRP A 65 -42.86 -8.45 -16.02
N LEU A 66 -43.70 -8.09 -16.98
CA LEU A 66 -45.04 -7.48 -16.85
C LEU A 66 -45.44 -6.90 -18.22
N ALA A 67 -46.04 -7.74 -19.06
CA ALA A 67 -47.10 -7.43 -20.03
C ALA A 67 -47.26 -8.63 -20.98
#